data_AF-A0A7S0UKW2-F1
#
_entry.id   AF-A0A7S0UKW2-F1
#
_cell.length_a   1.000
_cell.length_b   1.000
_cell.length_c   1.000
_cell.angle_alpha   90.00
_cell.angle_beta   90.00
_cell.angle_gamma   90.00
#
_symmetry.space_group_name_H-M   'P 1'
#
loop_
_entity.id
_entity.type
_entity.pdbx_description
1 polymer ?
#
loop_
_entity_poly.entity_id
_entity_poly.type
_entity_poly.pdbx_seq_one_letter_code
_entity_poly.pdbx_strand_id
1 'polypeptide(L)'
;MTMSVQKKRIRKSSMKRLAFENDSDPIQSNEAKSVQFSTIEVRDYSLCLGDHPDVNRGAPVSLDWEYQSEQSFDLEEYEQRCFGRGKKTHNGMIRLAFEREYMLRKLGYSEDEIKTRSQSVKKDQKNRSQTRRTMIFEPFLIMSEETKRWIAKKKTHKNKIDIEINKPMRSSSGDSIITTLTASEMSSSYRASSTFMAENMIVCNQ
;
A
#
# COMPACT_ATOMS: atom_id res chain seq x y z
N MET A 1 38.95 39.70 35.90
CA MET A 1 37.90 39.43 34.90
C MET A 1 37.04 38.29 35.41
N THR A 2 35.74 38.49 35.62
CA THR A 2 34.81 37.47 36.12
C THR A 2 33.98 36.90 34.97
N MET A 3 33.89 35.58 34.85
CA MET A 3 33.04 34.91 33.87
C MET A 3 31.72 34.48 34.50
N SER A 4 30.60 34.92 33.92
CA SER A 4 29.25 34.68 34.43
C SER A 4 28.69 33.36 33.87
N VAL A 5 28.34 32.43 34.77
CA VAL A 5 27.74 31.14 34.39
C VAL A 5 26.22 31.30 34.24
N GLN A 6 25.73 31.30 33.00
CA GLN A 6 24.32 31.43 32.68
C GLN A 6 23.58 30.10 32.96
N LYS A 7 22.88 30.02 34.10
CA LYS A 7 22.03 28.87 34.45
C LYS A 7 20.84 28.76 33.49
N LYS A 8 20.75 27.65 32.74
CA LYS A 8 19.59 27.34 31.88
C LYS A 8 18.31 27.21 32.72
N ARG A 9 17.27 27.97 32.37
CA ARG A 9 15.95 27.90 33.02
C ARG A 9 15.25 26.59 32.68
N ILE A 10 15.12 25.69 33.66
CA ILE A 10 14.22 24.55 33.58
C ILE A 10 12.78 25.09 33.46
N ARG A 11 12.06 24.70 32.40
CA ARG A 11 10.64 25.06 32.23
C ARG A 11 9.81 24.23 33.22
N LYS A 12 9.45 24.83 34.36
CA LYS A 12 8.51 24.23 35.31
C LYS A 12 7.14 24.08 34.62
N SER A 13 6.56 22.88 34.69
CA SER A 13 5.21 22.62 34.18
C SER A 13 4.18 23.38 35.02
N SER A 14 3.27 24.08 34.33
CA SER A 14 2.23 24.89 34.97
C SER A 14 1.01 24.03 35.33
N MET A 15 1.15 23.15 36.34
CA MET A 15 -0.01 22.60 37.04
C MET A 15 -0.13 23.19 38.44
N LYS A 16 -1.30 23.76 38.71
CA LYS A 16 -1.63 24.51 39.92
C LYS A 16 -1.86 23.51 41.06
N ARG A 17 -0.89 23.36 41.97
CA ARG A 17 -1.16 22.68 43.24
C ARG A 17 -2.13 23.54 44.04
N LEU A 18 -3.36 23.06 44.20
CA LEU A 18 -4.23 23.53 45.27
C LEU A 18 -3.71 22.91 46.57
N ALA A 19 -3.53 23.75 47.59
CA ALA A 19 -3.28 23.24 48.93
C ALA A 19 -4.57 22.61 49.45
N PHE A 20 -4.47 21.38 49.95
CA PHE A 20 -5.53 20.72 50.69
C PHE A 20 -5.10 20.70 52.16
N GLU A 21 -5.96 21.18 53.05
CA GLU A 21 -5.68 21.20 54.49
C GLU A 21 -5.84 19.78 55.07
N ASN A 22 -5.20 19.54 56.21
CA ASN A 22 -5.10 18.19 56.78
C ASN A 22 -6.43 17.76 57.41
N ASP A 23 -7.05 16.71 56.88
CA ASP A 23 -7.93 15.83 57.65
C ASP A 23 -7.39 14.39 57.61
N SER A 24 -7.64 13.65 58.69
CA SER A 24 -6.82 12.49 59.08
C SER A 24 -7.36 11.15 58.57
N ASP A 25 -7.44 10.99 57.26
CA ASP A 25 -7.82 9.72 56.63
C ASP A 25 -6.60 8.85 56.28
N PRO A 26 -6.72 7.50 56.29
CA PRO A 26 -5.64 6.61 55.89
C PRO A 26 -5.29 6.87 54.43
N ILE A 27 -4.05 7.31 54.20
CA ILE A 27 -3.54 7.70 52.88
C ILE A 27 -3.56 6.48 51.96
N GLN A 28 -4.67 6.30 51.23
CA GLN A 28 -4.68 5.54 50.00
C GLN A 28 -3.75 6.27 49.05
N SER A 29 -2.53 5.74 48.90
CA SER A 29 -1.56 6.25 47.95
C SER A 29 -2.22 6.21 46.56
N ASN A 30 -2.55 7.39 46.03
CA ASN A 30 -2.80 7.56 44.61
C ASN A 30 -1.47 7.36 43.88
N GLU A 31 -1.03 6.10 43.81
CA GLU A 31 0.16 5.68 43.10
C GLU A 31 -0.05 6.05 41.63
N ALA A 32 0.70 7.06 41.20
CA ALA A 32 0.66 7.51 39.83
C ALA A 32 1.09 6.35 38.94
N LYS A 33 0.13 5.75 38.24
CA LYS A 33 0.33 4.60 37.36
C LYS A 33 1.50 4.88 36.42
N SER A 34 2.59 4.17 36.62
CA SER A 34 3.81 4.31 35.82
C SER A 34 4.02 3.06 34.96
N VAL A 35 4.49 3.28 33.74
CA VAL A 35 4.89 2.20 32.82
C VAL A 35 6.40 2.11 32.86
N GLN A 36 6.91 0.89 33.02
CA GLN A 36 8.34 0.58 33.04
C GLN A 36 8.60 -0.59 32.08
N PHE A 37 9.82 -0.66 31.57
CA PHE A 37 10.30 -1.76 30.73
C PHE A 37 11.45 -2.44 31.48
N SER A 38 11.47 -3.77 31.50
CA SER A 38 12.53 -4.56 32.18
C SER A 38 13.46 -5.25 31.19
N THR A 39 12.89 -5.83 30.13
CA THR A 39 13.56 -6.84 29.31
C THR A 39 13.43 -6.48 27.84
N ILE A 40 14.52 -6.62 27.10
CA ILE A 40 14.59 -6.34 25.66
C ILE A 40 14.88 -7.65 24.92
N GLU A 41 13.96 -8.04 24.03
CA GLU A 41 14.14 -9.12 23.07
C GLU A 41 14.65 -8.55 21.75
N VAL A 42 15.78 -9.08 21.26
CA VAL A 42 16.39 -8.73 19.98
C VAL A 42 16.32 -9.95 19.07
N ARG A 43 15.66 -9.80 17.92
CA ARG A 43 15.57 -10.83 16.87
C ARG A 43 16.40 -10.44 15.66
N ASP A 44 17.27 -11.34 15.23
CA ASP A 44 18.07 -11.19 14.01
C ASP A 44 17.36 -11.88 12.84
N TYR A 45 17.10 -11.13 11.77
CA TYR A 45 16.42 -11.61 10.56
C TYR A 45 17.39 -11.66 9.38
N SER A 46 17.21 -12.65 8.51
CA SER A 46 17.89 -12.72 7.21
C SER A 46 17.61 -11.45 6.38
N LEU A 47 18.56 -11.03 5.53
CA LEU A 47 18.29 -10.04 4.49
C LEU A 47 17.78 -10.76 3.24
N CYS A 48 16.76 -10.21 2.59
CA CYS A 48 16.14 -10.77 1.39
C CYS A 48 15.87 -9.70 0.33
N LEU A 49 15.51 -10.14 -0.88
CA LEU A 49 15.18 -9.27 -2.01
C LEU A 49 13.79 -8.63 -1.84
N GLY A 50 13.77 -7.37 -1.39
CA GLY A 50 12.55 -6.66 -1.01
C GLY A 50 11.63 -6.25 -2.17
N ASP A 51 10.50 -5.63 -1.85
CA ASP A 51 9.52 -5.09 -2.82
C ASP A 51 9.30 -3.56 -2.71
N HIS A 52 9.85 -2.93 -1.67
CA HIS A 52 9.52 -1.56 -1.28
C HIS A 52 9.83 -0.52 -2.38
N PRO A 53 8.83 0.21 -2.89
CA PRO A 53 9.01 1.02 -4.08
C PRO A 53 9.53 2.45 -3.83
N ASP A 54 9.80 2.88 -2.60
CA ASP A 54 10.32 4.24 -2.35
C ASP A 54 11.87 4.32 -2.44
N VAL A 55 12.52 3.30 -3.02
CA VAL A 55 13.95 3.32 -3.33
C VAL A 55 14.28 4.15 -4.58
N ASN A 56 15.22 5.08 -4.45
CA ASN A 56 15.63 5.96 -5.55
C ASN A 56 16.28 5.22 -6.74
N ARG A 57 17.07 4.15 -6.48
CA ARG A 57 17.82 3.37 -7.51
C ARG A 57 18.09 1.95 -7.03
N GLY A 58 18.22 1.01 -7.98
CA GLY A 58 18.53 -0.40 -7.72
C GLY A 58 17.39 -1.16 -7.04
N ALA A 59 17.67 -2.38 -6.60
CA ALA A 59 16.72 -3.18 -5.85
C ALA A 59 16.60 -2.68 -4.39
N PRO A 60 15.40 -2.77 -3.78
CA PRO A 60 15.24 -2.71 -2.34
C PRO A 60 15.78 -4.01 -1.69
N VAL A 61 16.16 -3.88 -0.42
CA VAL A 61 16.50 -5.02 0.46
C VAL A 61 15.51 -4.96 1.61
N SER A 62 14.96 -6.11 1.99
CA SER A 62 14.07 -6.27 3.14
C SER A 62 14.69 -7.19 4.18
N LEU A 63 14.09 -7.23 5.36
CA LEU A 63 14.25 -8.36 6.27
C LEU A 63 13.30 -9.47 5.83
N ASP A 64 13.72 -10.72 6.04
CA ASP A 64 12.89 -11.90 5.85
C ASP A 64 11.90 -12.07 7.00
N TRP A 65 10.92 -12.97 6.84
CA TRP A 65 9.89 -13.24 7.86
C TRP A 65 10.39 -14.14 8.99
N GLU A 66 11.36 -15.00 8.71
CA GLU A 66 11.95 -15.94 9.66
C GLU A 66 13.17 -15.31 10.36
N TYR A 67 13.17 -15.36 11.69
CA TYR A 67 14.33 -14.96 12.50
C TYR A 67 15.30 -16.12 12.65
N GLN A 68 16.60 -15.83 12.59
CA GLN A 68 17.67 -16.83 12.76
C GLN A 68 18.05 -17.01 14.24
N SER A 69 18.01 -15.93 15.01
CA SER A 69 18.35 -15.92 16.43
C SER A 69 17.53 -14.90 17.20
N GLU A 70 17.31 -15.22 18.48
CA GLU A 70 16.67 -14.37 19.46
C GLU A 70 17.58 -14.26 20.69
N GLN A 71 17.74 -13.04 21.20
CA GLN A 71 18.57 -12.75 22.38
C GLN A 71 17.76 -11.88 23.33
N SER A 72 17.80 -12.19 24.62
CA SER A 72 17.11 -11.43 25.67
C SER A 72 18.14 -10.74 26.56
N PHE A 73 17.91 -9.47 26.87
CA PHE A 73 18.77 -8.62 27.70
C PHE A 73 17.96 -7.93 28.78
N ASP A 74 18.59 -7.64 29.92
CA ASP A 74 18.09 -6.61 30.82
C ASP A 74 18.24 -5.22 30.18
N LEU A 75 17.32 -4.31 30.49
CA LEU A 75 17.32 -2.94 29.96
C LEU A 75 18.66 -2.22 30.20
N GLU A 76 19.19 -2.29 31.43
CA GLU A 76 20.43 -1.57 31.79
C GLU A 76 21.64 -2.15 31.05
N GLU A 77 21.71 -3.48 30.91
CA GLU A 77 22.77 -4.17 30.15
C GLU A 77 22.74 -3.75 28.66
N TYR A 78 21.55 -3.72 28.07
CA TYR A 78 21.37 -3.33 26.67
C TYR A 78 21.74 -1.86 26.44
N GLU A 79 21.34 -0.95 27.32
CA GLU A 79 21.73 0.46 27.24
C GLU A 79 23.25 0.62 27.40
N GLN A 80 23.87 -0.04 28.38
CA GLN A 80 25.33 -0.05 28.58
C GLN A 80 26.08 -0.51 27.33
N ARG A 81 25.59 -1.56 26.65
CA ARG A 81 26.12 -2.06 25.37
C ARG A 81 25.96 -1.08 24.21
N CYS A 82 24.97 -0.19 24.27
CA CYS A 82 24.66 0.78 23.23
C CYS A 82 25.38 2.13 23.38
N PHE A 83 25.71 2.57 24.61
CA PHE A 83 26.31 3.89 24.87
C PHE A 83 27.57 4.18 24.03
N GLY A 84 28.41 3.16 23.76
CA GLY A 84 29.63 3.32 22.96
C GLY A 84 29.42 3.50 21.45
N ARG A 85 28.21 3.28 20.91
CA ARG A 85 27.97 3.28 19.45
C ARG A 85 27.62 4.66 18.87
N GLY A 86 27.25 5.61 19.73
CA GLY A 86 26.79 6.95 19.33
C GLY A 86 25.48 6.95 18.54
N LYS A 87 24.87 8.13 18.36
CA LYS A 87 23.71 8.27 17.47
C LYS A 87 24.20 8.31 16.02
N LYS A 88 23.71 7.38 15.20
CA LYS A 88 23.97 7.41 13.75
C LYS A 88 23.46 8.71 13.16
N THR A 89 24.24 9.33 12.28
CA THR A 89 23.77 10.45 11.47
C THR A 89 22.78 9.96 10.42
N HIS A 90 21.93 10.84 9.90
CA HIS A 90 21.00 10.53 8.81
C HIS A 90 21.69 9.80 7.63
N ASN A 91 22.87 10.28 7.22
CA ASN A 91 23.63 9.65 6.13
C ASN A 91 24.18 8.27 6.52
N GLY A 92 24.53 8.04 7.79
CA GLY A 92 24.91 6.73 8.33
C GLY A 92 23.74 5.74 8.51
N MET A 93 22.51 6.18 8.27
CA MET A 93 21.31 5.32 8.20
C MET A 93 20.91 4.99 6.75
N ILE A 94 21.43 5.71 5.75
CA ILE A 94 21.14 5.48 4.34
C ILE A 94 22.14 4.46 3.78
N ARG A 95 21.62 3.38 3.19
CA ARG A 95 22.40 2.48 2.34
C ARG A 95 22.41 2.96 0.89
N LEU A 96 23.58 2.93 0.25
CA LEU A 96 23.73 3.26 -1.16
C LEU A 96 23.27 2.08 -2.04
N ALA A 97 22.96 2.35 -3.31
CA ALA A 97 22.41 1.33 -4.21
C ALA A 97 23.38 0.17 -4.45
N PHE A 98 24.68 0.47 -4.66
CA PHE A 98 25.72 -0.55 -4.84
C PHE A 98 25.97 -1.36 -3.56
N GLU A 99 25.79 -0.78 -2.36
CA GLU A 99 25.92 -1.53 -1.10
C GLU A 99 24.80 -2.57 -0.98
N ARG A 100 23.56 -2.20 -1.31
CA ARG A 100 22.43 -3.14 -1.35
C ARG A 100 22.65 -4.26 -2.36
N GLU A 101 23.08 -3.91 -3.56
CA GLU A 101 23.39 -4.86 -4.61
C GLU A 101 24.53 -5.82 -4.21
N TYR A 102 25.60 -5.31 -3.60
CA TYR A 102 26.68 -6.13 -3.04
C TYR A 102 26.19 -7.08 -1.94
N MET A 103 25.33 -6.61 -1.02
CA MET A 103 24.72 -7.46 0.01
C MET A 103 23.87 -8.57 -0.62
N LEU A 104 23.03 -8.26 -1.62
CA LEU A 104 22.20 -9.25 -2.33
C LEU A 104 23.06 -10.28 -3.09
N ARG A 105 24.09 -9.86 -3.82
CA ARG A 105 25.00 -10.77 -4.51
C ARG A 105 25.77 -11.68 -3.53
N LYS A 106 26.12 -11.17 -2.35
CA LYS A 106 26.74 -11.99 -1.28
C LYS A 106 25.80 -13.06 -0.71
N LEU A 107 24.49 -12.83 -0.76
CA LEU A 107 23.45 -13.80 -0.36
C LEU A 107 23.13 -14.83 -1.46
N GLY A 108 23.76 -14.74 -2.63
CA GLY A 108 23.59 -15.68 -3.75
C GLY A 108 22.58 -15.25 -4.81
N TYR A 109 21.93 -14.09 -4.68
CA TYR A 109 21.02 -13.58 -5.71
C TYR A 109 21.75 -13.28 -7.03
N SER A 110 21.16 -13.71 -8.14
CA SER A 110 21.65 -13.46 -9.49
C SER A 110 21.47 -11.98 -9.88
N GLU A 111 22.35 -11.49 -10.75
CA GLU A 111 22.25 -10.13 -11.30
C GLU A 111 20.92 -9.92 -12.03
N ASP A 112 20.41 -10.94 -12.73
CA ASP A 112 19.12 -10.86 -13.43
C ASP A 112 17.92 -10.81 -12.48
N GLU A 113 17.98 -11.43 -11.29
CA GLU A 113 16.93 -11.34 -10.27
C GLU A 113 16.87 -9.93 -9.67
N ILE A 114 18.05 -9.39 -9.29
CA ILE A 114 18.20 -8.03 -8.75
C ILE A 114 17.72 -7.00 -9.78
N LYS A 115 18.07 -7.18 -11.06
CA LYS A 115 17.67 -6.35 -12.19
C LYS A 115 16.17 -6.44 -12.46
N THR A 116 15.60 -7.64 -12.49
CA THR A 116 14.15 -7.87 -12.65
C THR A 116 13.37 -7.20 -11.54
N ARG A 117 13.81 -7.32 -10.28
CA ARG A 117 13.16 -6.65 -9.15
C ARG A 117 13.27 -5.13 -9.22
N SER A 118 14.43 -4.61 -9.61
CA SER A 118 14.64 -3.18 -9.87
C SER A 118 13.69 -2.64 -10.95
N GLN A 119 13.32 -3.45 -11.95
CA GLN A 119 12.34 -3.09 -12.98
C GLN A 119 10.90 -3.13 -12.46
N SER A 120 10.53 -4.14 -11.66
CA SER A 120 9.22 -4.21 -10.98
C SER A 120 8.98 -2.95 -10.14
N VAL A 121 9.94 -2.60 -9.28
CA VAL A 121 9.83 -1.42 -8.41
C VAL A 121 9.65 -0.13 -9.22
N LYS A 122 10.36 0.05 -10.34
CA LYS A 122 10.16 1.21 -11.23
C LYS A 122 8.76 1.23 -11.86
N LYS A 123 8.19 0.06 -12.19
CA LYS A 123 6.80 -0.07 -12.65
C LYS A 123 5.83 0.35 -11.53
N ASP A 124 6.06 -0.08 -10.30
CA ASP A 124 5.21 0.24 -9.15
C ASP A 124 5.29 1.73 -8.78
N GLN A 125 6.48 2.34 -8.84
CA GLN A 125 6.68 3.79 -8.76
C GLN A 125 5.89 4.54 -9.85
N LYS A 126 5.96 4.07 -11.10
CA LYS A 126 5.22 4.67 -12.22
C LYS A 126 3.70 4.56 -12.00
N ASN A 127 3.22 3.40 -11.56
CA ASN A 127 1.81 3.17 -11.25
C ASN A 127 1.33 4.10 -10.14
N ARG A 128 2.02 4.15 -8.98
CA ARG A 128 1.73 5.08 -7.88
C ARG A 128 1.74 6.55 -8.33
N SER A 129 2.69 6.91 -9.19
CA SER A 129 2.80 8.25 -9.79
C SER A 129 1.64 8.57 -10.75
N GLN A 130 1.11 7.58 -11.46
CA GLN A 130 -0.10 7.71 -12.29
C GLN A 130 -1.35 7.84 -11.43
N THR A 131 -1.58 6.93 -10.47
CA THR A 131 -2.71 7.00 -9.53
C THR A 131 -2.75 8.34 -8.80
N ARG A 132 -1.61 8.85 -8.32
CA ARG A 132 -1.55 10.17 -7.67
C ARG A 132 -1.90 11.33 -8.60
N ARG A 133 -1.57 11.24 -9.90
CA ARG A 133 -2.01 12.24 -10.89
C ARG A 133 -3.49 12.11 -11.21
N THR A 134 -4.02 10.90 -11.39
CA THR A 134 -5.44 10.70 -11.73
C THR A 134 -6.37 11.08 -10.57
N MET A 135 -5.98 10.85 -9.31
CA MET A 135 -6.75 11.28 -8.14
C MET A 135 -7.04 12.81 -8.13
N ILE A 136 -6.14 13.63 -8.66
CA ILE A 136 -6.34 15.10 -8.75
C ILE A 136 -7.46 15.45 -9.74
N PHE A 137 -7.67 14.63 -10.76
CA PHE A 137 -8.69 14.82 -11.80
C PHE A 137 -9.92 13.93 -11.61
N GLU A 138 -9.99 13.17 -10.52
CA GLU A 138 -10.97 12.09 -10.34
C GLU A 138 -12.44 12.56 -10.37
N PRO A 139 -12.82 13.71 -9.75
CA PRO A 139 -14.17 14.26 -9.89
C PRO A 139 -14.55 14.62 -11.34
N PHE A 140 -13.59 15.11 -12.13
CA PHE A 140 -13.80 15.41 -13.55
C PHE A 140 -13.87 14.14 -14.41
N LEU A 141 -13.07 13.13 -14.08
CA LEU A 141 -13.08 11.83 -14.76
C LEU A 141 -14.42 11.12 -14.56
N ILE A 142 -14.93 11.04 -13.32
CA ILE A 142 -16.26 10.50 -13.00
C ILE A 142 -17.35 11.21 -13.81
N MET A 143 -17.38 12.54 -13.76
CA MET A 143 -18.35 13.35 -14.52
C MET A 143 -18.25 13.10 -16.04
N SER A 144 -17.04 12.90 -16.56
CA SER A 144 -16.83 12.54 -17.97
C SER A 144 -17.38 11.15 -18.33
N GLU A 145 -17.37 10.20 -17.40
CA GLU A 145 -17.95 8.87 -17.61
C GLU A 145 -19.47 8.88 -17.55
N GLU A 146 -20.04 9.58 -16.58
CA GLU A 146 -21.50 9.74 -16.46
C GLU A 146 -22.09 10.42 -17.70
N THR A 147 -21.46 11.50 -18.18
CA THR A 147 -21.86 12.17 -19.42
C THR A 147 -21.70 11.27 -20.64
N LYS A 148 -20.62 10.48 -20.78
CA LYS A 148 -20.51 9.45 -21.84
C LYS A 148 -21.64 8.42 -21.78
N ARG A 149 -21.96 7.89 -20.59
CA ARG A 149 -23.07 6.94 -20.37
C ARG A 149 -24.42 7.56 -20.74
N TRP A 150 -24.64 8.84 -20.42
CA TRP A 150 -25.84 9.58 -20.81
C TRP A 150 -25.94 9.81 -22.33
N ILE A 151 -24.84 10.19 -23.00
CA ILE A 151 -24.79 10.33 -24.46
C ILE A 151 -25.09 8.98 -25.13
N ALA A 152 -24.53 7.88 -24.64
CA ALA A 152 -24.80 6.54 -25.16
C ALA A 152 -26.29 6.16 -25.03
N LYS A 153 -26.91 6.41 -23.86
CA LYS A 153 -28.36 6.24 -23.66
C LYS A 153 -29.20 7.10 -24.61
N LYS A 154 -28.80 8.35 -24.87
CA LYS A 154 -29.51 9.20 -25.84
C LYS A 154 -29.37 8.75 -27.29
N LYS A 155 -28.22 8.20 -27.69
CA LYS A 155 -28.02 7.62 -29.03
C LYS A 155 -28.87 6.37 -29.23
N THR A 156 -28.94 5.46 -28.25
CA THR A 156 -29.81 4.27 -28.35
C THR A 156 -31.30 4.63 -28.34
N HIS A 157 -31.72 5.64 -27.56
CA HIS A 157 -33.09 6.16 -27.62
C HIS A 157 -33.44 6.81 -28.96
N LYS A 158 -32.54 7.62 -29.56
CA LYS A 158 -32.76 8.18 -30.91
C LYS A 158 -32.89 7.07 -31.95
N ASN A 159 -31.93 6.15 -32.02
CA ASN A 159 -31.99 5.03 -32.96
C ASN A 159 -33.29 4.20 -32.79
N LYS A 160 -33.80 4.03 -31.55
CA LYS A 160 -35.10 3.36 -31.32
C LYS A 160 -36.28 4.16 -31.87
N ILE A 161 -36.29 5.49 -31.69
CA ILE A 161 -37.31 6.38 -32.26
C ILE A 161 -37.24 6.36 -33.79
N ASP A 162 -36.05 6.41 -34.37
CA ASP A 162 -35.84 6.39 -35.82
C ASP A 162 -36.26 5.04 -36.45
N ILE A 163 -36.07 3.92 -35.73
CA ILE A 163 -36.59 2.59 -36.12
C ILE A 163 -38.13 2.52 -35.98
N GLU A 164 -38.71 3.23 -35.01
CA GLU A 164 -40.15 3.21 -34.73
C GLU A 164 -40.95 4.08 -35.72
N ILE A 165 -40.38 5.22 -36.15
CA ILE A 165 -40.93 6.10 -37.19
C ILE A 165 -40.89 5.43 -38.58
N ASN A 166 -39.88 4.59 -38.84
CA ASN A 166 -39.71 3.88 -40.13
C ASN A 166 -40.37 2.48 -40.16
N LYS A 167 -41.36 2.20 -39.31
CA LYS A 167 -42.18 0.98 -39.42
C LYS A 167 -43.18 1.15 -40.58
N PRO A 168 -43.08 0.38 -41.68
CA PRO A 168 -44.09 0.46 -42.74
C PRO A 168 -45.45 0.00 -42.21
N MET A 169 -46.51 0.72 -42.56
CA MET A 169 -47.88 0.29 -42.23
C MET A 169 -48.16 -1.06 -42.89
N ARG A 170 -48.49 -2.08 -42.10
CA ARG A 170 -49.03 -3.33 -42.62
C ARG A 170 -50.41 -3.07 -43.22
N SER A 171 -50.48 -2.98 -44.54
CA SER A 171 -51.73 -3.21 -45.26
C SER A 171 -52.11 -4.69 -45.13
N SER A 172 -53.37 -4.94 -44.79
CA SER A 172 -53.97 -6.27 -44.81
C SER A 172 -54.42 -6.61 -46.23
N SER A 173 -53.83 -7.61 -46.88
CA SER A 173 -54.48 -8.48 -47.89
C SER A 173 -53.53 -9.55 -48.45
N GLY A 174 -54.04 -10.78 -48.58
CA GLY A 174 -53.68 -11.70 -49.68
C GLY A 174 -52.49 -12.62 -49.47
N ASP A 175 -52.76 -13.92 -49.30
CA ASP A 175 -51.77 -15.00 -49.38
C ASP A 175 -51.25 -15.21 -50.81
N SER A 176 -50.02 -15.68 -50.95
CA SER A 176 -49.69 -16.78 -51.88
C SER A 176 -48.32 -17.40 -51.60
N ILE A 177 -48.22 -18.70 -51.89
CA ILE A 177 -47.09 -19.59 -51.59
C ILE A 177 -46.13 -19.62 -52.79
N ILE A 178 -44.83 -19.40 -52.58
CA ILE A 178 -43.77 -20.03 -53.40
C ILE A 178 -42.63 -20.53 -52.52
N THR A 179 -42.30 -21.80 -52.70
CA THR A 179 -41.17 -22.53 -52.10
C THR A 179 -39.92 -22.40 -52.96
N THR A 180 -38.77 -22.03 -52.41
CA THR A 180 -37.46 -22.52 -52.87
C THR A 180 -36.48 -22.71 -51.72
N LEU A 181 -35.87 -23.89 -51.65
CA LEU A 181 -34.74 -24.23 -50.80
C LEU A 181 -33.43 -23.86 -51.50
N THR A 182 -32.46 -23.28 -50.78
CA THR A 182 -31.02 -23.46 -51.03
C THR A 182 -30.28 -23.50 -49.70
N ALA A 183 -29.27 -24.38 -49.61
CA ALA A 183 -28.52 -24.70 -48.38
C ALA A 183 -27.04 -24.27 -48.48
N SER A 184 -26.31 -24.33 -47.36
CA SER A 184 -24.86 -23.97 -47.20
C SER A 184 -24.55 -22.47 -47.45
N GLU A 185 -23.54 -21.78 -46.89
CA GLU A 185 -22.54 -22.00 -45.82
C GLU A 185 -21.89 -20.62 -45.47
N MET A 186 -20.99 -20.37 -44.48
CA MET A 186 -20.22 -21.19 -43.52
C MET A 186 -20.20 -20.59 -42.09
N SER A 187 -19.82 -21.43 -41.12
CA SER A 187 -18.88 -21.24 -39.98
C SER A 187 -18.46 -19.84 -39.46
N SER A 188 -18.17 -19.82 -38.13
CA SER A 188 -17.27 -18.90 -37.40
C SER A 188 -17.87 -17.56 -36.91
N SER A 189 -17.79 -17.19 -35.62
CA SER A 189 -17.28 -17.89 -34.43
C SER A 189 -18.04 -17.49 -33.16
N TYR A 190 -18.14 -18.43 -32.23
CA TYR A 190 -18.62 -18.18 -30.87
C TYR A 190 -17.57 -17.42 -30.05
N ARG A 191 -17.99 -16.41 -29.27
CA ARG A 191 -17.88 -16.47 -27.80
C ARG A 191 -18.65 -15.35 -27.12
N ALA A 192 -19.63 -15.76 -26.31
CA ALA A 192 -20.06 -15.01 -25.15
C ALA A 192 -19.19 -15.37 -23.93
N SER A 193 -19.55 -14.77 -22.79
CA SER A 193 -19.00 -14.99 -21.43
C SER A 193 -17.72 -14.20 -21.10
N SER A 194 -17.67 -13.38 -20.04
CA SER A 194 -18.12 -13.54 -18.64
C SER A 194 -17.14 -14.37 -17.78
N THR A 195 -17.18 -14.14 -16.46
CA THR A 195 -16.13 -14.42 -15.44
C THR A 195 -14.90 -13.51 -15.60
N PHE A 196 -14.49 -12.66 -14.65
CA PHE A 196 -14.64 -12.65 -13.18
C PHE A 196 -14.08 -13.93 -12.53
N MET A 197 -12.79 -13.90 -12.25
CA MET A 197 -12.12 -14.84 -11.36
C MET A 197 -11.60 -14.08 -10.15
N ALA A 198 -12.38 -14.16 -9.08
CA ALA A 198 -11.84 -14.05 -7.73
C ALA A 198 -11.22 -15.41 -7.34
N GLU A 199 -10.56 -15.43 -6.19
CA GLU A 199 -10.01 -16.61 -5.51
C GLU A 199 -8.77 -17.27 -6.14
N ASN A 200 -7.69 -17.23 -5.36
CA ASN A 200 -6.97 -18.45 -5.01
C ASN A 200 -6.66 -18.39 -3.52
N MET A 201 -7.51 -19.01 -2.70
CA MET A 201 -7.15 -19.50 -1.38
C MET A 201 -6.43 -20.84 -1.55
N ILE A 202 -5.19 -20.94 -1.07
CA ILE A 202 -4.56 -22.21 -0.64
C ILE A 202 -3.82 -21.85 0.66
N VAL A 203 -4.48 -21.96 1.81
CA VAL A 203 -4.56 -23.15 2.70
C VAL A 203 -3.33 -23.24 3.61
N CYS A 204 -3.54 -22.96 4.90
CA CYS A 204 -2.66 -23.42 5.97
C CYS A 204 -2.79 -24.93 6.11
N ASN A 205 -1.69 -25.62 6.41
CA ASN A 205 -1.72 -26.92 7.07
C ASN A 205 -0.52 -27.06 8.02
N GLN A 206 -0.86 -27.46 9.26
CA GLN A 206 -0.06 -28.08 10.33
C GLN A 206 1.46 -27.85 10.37
#